data_AF-A0A383VL19-F1
#
_entry.id   AF-A0A383VL19-F1
#
_cell.length_a   1.000
_cell.length_b   1.000
_cell.length_c   1.000
_cell.angle_alpha   90.00
_cell.angle_beta   90.00
_cell.angle_gamma   90.00
#
_symmetry.space_group_name_H-M   'P 1'
#
loop_
_entity.id
_entity.type
_entity.pdbx_description
1 polymer ?
#
loop_
_entity_poly.entity_id
_entity_poly.type
_entity_poly.pdbx_seq_one_letter_code
_entity_poly.pdbx_strand_id
1 'polypeptide(L)'
;MLGTGMIIGAGIFVSTGAAAQSLAGPAVVISFIVAGVSSLLSALCYSEFAAEFPLAGGAYNYISMSLGELPAWLVVTTLILEYILAGAAVSRAFSAYFATLIGKPTRFFTIPYGGYDIDFMAGGLVVACCTLLVFTTAGGSWFNICVTGTQIVLILIILIAGFSKASTAHLTPFMPFGVNGIFQGASFVFFSFIGFDCVSTLAEEVKNPAVDMPVGIVGCISFVTVVYCLMALCIVMMVPYHMIDPRASFATAFTQVGLPWGQYLVGLGAVLGIVTGVLVTFMGVARIITSTARTHLLFGFLGRINSRTGTPVWSTLFAMVAALPLAVLSSLDVLIDMVSAGTLMVFGVVAIALIWKRVYNWEMPFKTQMLPFSLMMVMALASIAFACVCGLLTGTGRIVGLAVTAGILLICCIIMHLTCHQYSRPSYRAPFFPYLPVVSLLLNSFLMSSLPANAYMQLAIFFGVVTAFYVFYSIHSASTFDKKSQRGMIGSQMVGSRMGSAMRGPSVLLAYKAPSHTAPMQGRWNGGVVLLPEDNEE
;
A
#
# COMPACT_ATOMS: atom_id res chain seq x y z
N MET A 1 -14.80 2.88 -7.94
CA MET A 1 -14.96 4.15 -7.19
C MET A 1 -14.25 4.13 -5.84
N LEU A 2 -14.39 3.10 -4.99
CA LEU A 2 -13.66 3.05 -3.71
C LEU A 2 -12.13 3.19 -3.88
N GLY A 3 -11.53 2.44 -4.81
CA GLY A 3 -10.09 2.55 -5.10
C GLY A 3 -9.68 3.91 -5.67
N THR A 4 -10.51 4.52 -6.53
CA THR A 4 -10.19 5.85 -7.10
C THR A 4 -10.23 6.94 -6.04
N GLY A 5 -11.19 6.91 -5.11
CA GLY A 5 -11.29 7.91 -4.03
C GLY A 5 -10.15 7.87 -3.01
N MET A 6 -9.40 6.78 -2.99
CA MET A 6 -8.26 6.62 -2.11
C MET A 6 -6.97 7.09 -2.75
N ILE A 7 -6.77 6.72 -4.01
CA ILE A 7 -5.59 7.13 -4.78
C ILE A 7 -5.67 8.63 -5.06
N ILE A 8 -6.84 9.13 -5.46
CA ILE A 8 -7.10 10.56 -5.71
C ILE A 8 -7.21 11.29 -4.37
N GLY A 9 -6.09 11.84 -3.92
CA GLY A 9 -6.00 12.60 -2.67
C GLY A 9 -4.88 13.64 -2.70
N ALA A 10 -4.18 13.81 -1.58
CA ALA A 10 -3.07 14.77 -1.45
C ALA A 10 -1.96 14.57 -2.49
N GLY A 11 -1.75 13.33 -2.94
CA GLY A 11 -0.67 12.97 -3.87
C GLY A 11 -0.65 13.86 -5.11
N ILE A 12 -1.73 13.86 -5.90
CA ILE A 12 -1.77 14.65 -7.14
C ILE A 12 -1.73 16.16 -6.89
N PHE A 13 -2.32 16.64 -5.81
CA PHE A 13 -2.41 18.08 -5.53
C PHE A 13 -1.09 18.66 -4.98
N VAL A 14 -0.31 17.88 -4.23
CA VAL A 14 0.95 18.36 -3.62
C VAL A 14 2.18 17.84 -4.37
N SER A 15 2.28 16.52 -4.56
CA SER A 15 3.53 15.93 -5.08
C SER A 15 3.85 16.39 -6.50
N THR A 16 2.82 16.68 -7.32
CA THR A 16 3.00 17.18 -8.69
C THR A 16 3.74 18.51 -8.74
N GLY A 17 3.40 19.45 -7.86
CA GLY A 17 4.02 20.77 -7.86
C GLY A 17 5.48 20.72 -7.43
N ALA A 18 5.75 20.02 -6.33
CA ALA A 18 7.10 19.81 -5.82
C ALA A 18 7.99 19.07 -6.84
N ALA A 19 7.46 18.02 -7.48
CA ALA A 19 8.19 17.27 -8.52
C ALA A 19 8.41 18.11 -9.78
N ALA A 20 7.42 18.89 -10.22
CA ALA A 20 7.56 19.77 -11.39
C ALA A 20 8.58 20.88 -11.15
N GLN A 21 8.56 21.53 -9.99
CA GLN A 21 9.46 22.66 -9.69
C GLN A 21 10.91 22.20 -9.50
N SER A 22 11.12 21.15 -8.69
CA SER A 22 12.45 20.84 -8.14
C SER A 22 13.13 19.61 -8.73
N LEU A 23 12.39 18.71 -9.39
CA LEU A 23 12.92 17.41 -9.81
C LEU A 23 12.90 17.20 -11.33
N ALA A 24 11.75 17.40 -11.98
CA ALA A 24 11.55 16.97 -13.38
C ALA A 24 11.24 18.12 -14.36
N GLY A 25 10.76 19.28 -13.89
CA GLY A 25 10.31 20.33 -14.81
C GLY A 25 9.06 19.91 -15.58
N PRO A 26 8.90 20.39 -16.83
CA PRO A 26 7.82 19.95 -17.72
C PRO A 26 7.81 18.42 -17.99
N ALA A 27 8.96 17.75 -17.87
CA ALA A 27 9.07 16.30 -18.00
C ALA A 27 8.44 15.51 -16.83
N VAL A 28 7.85 16.17 -15.83
CA VAL A 28 7.09 15.52 -14.75
C VAL A 28 5.97 14.61 -15.29
N VAL A 29 5.43 14.89 -16.48
CA VAL A 29 4.45 14.02 -17.15
C VAL A 29 5.05 12.62 -17.41
N ILE A 30 6.30 12.55 -17.83
CA ILE A 30 7.01 11.27 -18.01
C ILE A 30 7.22 10.59 -16.66
N SER A 31 7.53 11.35 -15.62
CA SER A 31 7.63 10.81 -14.25
C SER A 31 6.33 10.11 -13.81
N PHE A 32 5.17 10.72 -14.08
CA PHE A 32 3.87 10.11 -13.80
C PHE A 32 3.58 8.87 -14.65
N ILE A 33 4.00 8.86 -15.93
CA ILE A 33 3.87 7.68 -16.78
C ILE A 33 4.71 6.52 -16.23
N VAL A 34 5.97 6.76 -15.88
CA VAL A 34 6.87 5.74 -15.33
C VAL A 34 6.34 5.20 -14.00
N ALA A 35 5.93 6.08 -13.08
CA ALA A 35 5.33 5.69 -11.81
C ALA A 35 4.04 4.87 -12.02
N GLY A 36 3.14 5.35 -12.89
CA GLY A 36 1.89 4.68 -13.20
C GLY A 36 2.05 3.31 -13.83
N VAL A 37 3.01 3.13 -14.74
CA VAL A 37 3.34 1.81 -15.31
C VAL A 37 3.88 0.86 -14.23
N SER A 38 4.77 1.33 -13.35
CA SER A 38 5.29 0.52 -12.23
C SER A 38 4.17 0.09 -11.28
N SER A 39 3.27 1.01 -10.93
CA SER A 39 2.10 0.72 -10.10
C SER A 39 1.12 -0.22 -10.79
N LEU A 40 0.90 -0.09 -12.10
CA LEU A 40 0.02 -0.98 -12.87
C LEU A 40 0.54 -2.42 -12.92
N LEU A 41 1.84 -2.61 -13.13
CA LEU A 41 2.46 -3.94 -13.09
C LEU A 41 2.34 -4.59 -11.71
N SER A 42 2.52 -3.79 -10.65
CA SER A 42 2.32 -4.24 -9.27
C SER A 42 0.84 -4.57 -9.02
N ALA A 43 -0.08 -3.74 -9.49
CA ALA A 43 -1.53 -3.94 -9.38
C ALA A 43 -2.01 -5.21 -10.10
N LEU A 44 -1.42 -5.54 -11.26
CA LEU A 44 -1.66 -6.81 -11.95
C LEU A 44 -1.19 -8.01 -11.11
N CYS A 45 -0.06 -7.90 -10.39
CA CYS A 45 0.36 -8.95 -9.46
C CYS A 45 -0.61 -9.09 -8.27
N TYR A 46 -1.04 -7.97 -7.68
CA TYR A 46 -1.99 -7.93 -6.57
C TYR A 46 -3.36 -8.50 -6.95
N SER A 47 -3.84 -8.21 -8.16
CA SER A 47 -5.16 -8.64 -8.61
C SER A 47 -5.32 -10.16 -8.64
N GLU A 48 -4.25 -10.90 -8.95
CA GLU A 48 -4.28 -12.36 -8.90
C GLU A 48 -4.41 -12.89 -7.47
N PHE A 49 -3.68 -12.31 -6.52
CA PHE A 49 -3.83 -12.68 -5.11
C PHE A 49 -5.20 -12.31 -4.56
N ALA A 50 -5.71 -11.12 -4.90
CA ALA A 50 -7.00 -10.64 -4.46
C ALA A 50 -8.17 -11.48 -4.98
N ALA A 51 -8.05 -12.02 -6.20
CA ALA A 51 -9.05 -12.90 -6.79
C ALA A 51 -9.09 -14.30 -6.17
N GLU A 52 -7.95 -14.80 -5.66
CA GLU A 52 -7.83 -16.15 -5.12
C GLU A 52 -7.98 -16.22 -3.60
N PHE A 53 -7.47 -15.22 -2.89
CA PHE A 53 -7.52 -15.10 -1.44
C PHE A 53 -8.32 -13.85 -1.04
N PRO A 54 -9.67 -13.90 -1.10
CA PRO A 54 -10.53 -12.78 -0.75
C PRO A 54 -10.64 -12.62 0.78
N LEU A 55 -9.51 -12.47 1.45
CA LEU A 55 -9.40 -12.32 2.90
C LEU A 55 -9.02 -10.88 3.25
N ALA A 56 -9.65 -10.35 4.30
CA ALA A 56 -9.29 -9.05 4.86
C ALA A 56 -7.86 -9.14 5.43
N GLY A 57 -6.95 -8.33 4.88
CA GLY A 57 -5.54 -8.30 5.28
C GLY A 57 -4.56 -8.03 4.14
N GLY A 58 -5.02 -8.04 2.88
CA GLY A 58 -4.23 -7.63 1.71
C GLY A 58 -2.90 -8.38 1.59
N ALA A 59 -1.81 -7.65 1.34
CA ALA A 59 -0.49 -8.24 1.11
C ALA A 59 0.08 -9.07 2.28
N TYR A 60 -0.34 -8.81 3.52
CA TYR A 60 0.06 -9.65 4.66
C TYR A 60 -0.40 -11.10 4.49
N ASN A 61 -1.68 -11.30 4.15
CA ASN A 61 -2.23 -12.65 3.96
C ASN A 61 -1.61 -13.33 2.73
N TYR A 62 -1.35 -12.57 1.66
CA TYR A 62 -0.76 -13.11 0.44
C TYR A 62 0.64 -13.67 0.68
N ILE A 63 1.43 -12.96 1.48
CA ILE A 63 2.81 -13.33 1.78
C ILE A 63 2.86 -14.41 2.85
N SER A 64 2.01 -14.35 3.88
CA SER A 64 1.99 -15.38 4.92
C SER A 64 1.65 -16.76 4.35
N MET A 65 0.73 -16.81 3.38
CA MET A 65 0.36 -18.04 2.68
C MET A 65 1.41 -18.52 1.67
N SER A 66 2.24 -17.62 1.14
CA SER A 66 3.19 -17.96 0.06
C SER A 66 4.63 -18.16 0.58
N LEU A 67 5.17 -17.18 1.29
CA LEU A 67 6.58 -17.10 1.70
C LEU A 67 6.82 -17.41 3.19
N GLY A 68 5.75 -17.53 3.99
CA GLY A 68 5.81 -17.84 5.41
C GLY A 68 5.77 -16.61 6.33
N GLU A 69 5.94 -16.86 7.62
CA GLU A 69 5.64 -15.90 8.69
C GLU A 69 6.59 -14.70 8.73
N LEU A 70 7.91 -14.90 8.64
CA LEU A 70 8.89 -13.82 8.79
C LEU A 70 8.82 -12.78 7.65
N PRO A 71 8.78 -13.16 6.35
CA PRO A 71 8.54 -12.20 5.27
C PRO A 71 7.19 -11.49 5.41
N ALA A 72 6.16 -12.18 5.88
CA ALA A 72 4.84 -11.59 6.12
C ALA A 72 4.87 -10.58 7.26
N TRP A 73 5.62 -10.84 8.33
CA TRP A 73 5.84 -9.92 9.44
C TRP A 73 6.55 -8.63 8.99
N LEU A 74 7.61 -8.77 8.19
CA LEU A 74 8.32 -7.60 7.66
C LEU A 74 7.39 -6.76 6.76
N VAL A 75 6.62 -7.41 5.88
CA VAL A 75 5.68 -6.66 5.02
C VAL A 75 4.55 -6.02 5.81
N VAL A 76 3.93 -6.72 6.77
CA VAL A 76 2.81 -6.14 7.52
C VAL A 76 3.24 -4.98 8.40
N THR A 77 4.42 -5.05 9.00
CA THR A 77 4.97 -3.92 9.77
C THR A 77 5.34 -2.76 8.86
N THR A 78 5.90 -3.01 7.68
CA THR A 78 6.10 -1.95 6.66
C THR A 78 4.78 -1.33 6.23
N LEU A 79 3.73 -2.11 5.97
CA LEU A 79 2.40 -1.58 5.63
C LEU A 79 1.82 -0.72 6.76
N ILE A 80 1.94 -1.18 8.02
CA ILE A 80 1.47 -0.38 9.17
C ILE A 80 2.21 0.97 9.22
N LEU A 81 3.53 0.96 9.07
CA LEU A 81 4.34 2.17 9.04
C LEU A 81 3.96 3.07 7.85
N GLU A 82 3.85 2.50 6.67
CA GLU A 82 3.50 3.19 5.42
C GLU A 82 2.19 3.94 5.57
N TYR A 83 1.14 3.28 6.05
CA TYR A 83 -0.17 3.92 6.21
C TYR A 83 -0.15 5.02 7.29
N ILE A 84 0.61 4.83 8.38
CA ILE A 84 0.77 5.87 9.41
C ILE A 84 1.48 7.10 8.82
N LEU A 85 2.57 6.89 8.09
CA LEU A 85 3.33 7.96 7.42
C LEU A 85 2.51 8.63 6.32
N ALA A 86 1.77 7.87 5.52
CA ALA A 86 0.91 8.36 4.46
C ALA A 86 -0.23 9.20 5.05
N GLY A 87 -0.87 8.73 6.14
CA GLY A 87 -1.90 9.49 6.86
C GLY A 87 -1.37 10.84 7.33
N ALA A 88 -0.17 10.85 7.93
CA ALA A 88 0.49 12.10 8.33
C ALA A 88 0.83 13.01 7.13
N ALA A 89 1.36 12.46 6.04
CA ALA A 89 1.73 13.22 4.83
C ALA A 89 0.50 13.88 4.18
N VAL A 90 -0.57 13.10 4.03
CA VAL A 90 -1.86 13.57 3.49
C VAL A 90 -2.46 14.62 4.42
N SER A 91 -2.39 14.46 5.75
CA SER A 91 -2.86 15.47 6.69
C SER A 91 -2.06 16.79 6.61
N ARG A 92 -0.75 16.74 6.34
CA ARG A 92 0.06 17.96 6.15
C ARG A 92 -0.28 18.72 4.87
N ALA A 93 -0.70 18.01 3.83
CA ALA A 93 -1.19 18.65 2.60
C ALA A 93 -2.44 19.51 2.85
N PHE A 94 -3.25 19.17 3.87
CA PHE A 94 -4.50 19.86 4.17
C PHE A 94 -4.28 21.35 4.45
N SER A 95 -3.29 21.68 5.26
CA SER A 95 -3.11 23.02 5.81
C SER A 95 -2.89 24.08 4.74
N ALA A 96 -2.08 23.78 3.73
CA ALA A 96 -1.81 24.69 2.62
C ALA A 96 -3.07 24.92 1.77
N TYR A 97 -3.80 23.85 1.43
CA TYR A 97 -5.03 23.96 0.65
C TYR A 97 -6.17 24.62 1.40
N PHE A 98 -6.32 24.32 2.69
CA PHE A 98 -7.30 24.97 3.54
C PHE A 98 -7.01 26.47 3.69
N ALA A 99 -5.75 26.85 3.87
CA ALA A 99 -5.34 28.26 3.88
C ALA A 99 -5.71 28.98 2.56
N THR A 100 -5.45 28.36 1.41
CA THR A 100 -5.84 28.94 0.11
C THR A 100 -7.36 29.03 -0.06
N LEU A 101 -8.12 28.07 0.47
CA LEU A 101 -9.59 28.08 0.39
C LEU A 101 -10.21 29.26 1.15
N ILE A 102 -9.61 29.64 2.29
CA ILE A 102 -10.02 30.83 3.07
C ILE A 102 -9.36 32.13 2.59
N GLY A 103 -8.62 32.11 1.48
CA GLY A 103 -7.94 33.29 0.92
C GLY A 103 -6.73 33.77 1.73
N LYS A 104 -6.10 32.89 2.54
CA LYS A 104 -4.89 33.17 3.31
C LYS A 104 -3.63 32.59 2.63
N PRO A 105 -2.43 33.08 2.97
CA PRO A 105 -1.17 32.52 2.46
C PRO A 105 -1.01 31.04 2.80
N THR A 106 -0.33 30.26 1.95
CA THR A 106 -0.17 28.80 2.10
C THR A 106 0.50 28.37 3.41
N ARG A 107 1.29 29.24 4.04
CA ARG A 107 1.98 29.00 5.33
C ARG A 107 1.22 29.47 6.56
N PHE A 108 -0.05 29.89 6.43
CA PHE A 108 -0.79 30.49 7.54
C PHE A 108 -0.92 29.59 8.77
N PHE A 109 -1.10 28.28 8.58
CA PHE A 109 -1.24 27.30 9.66
C PHE A 109 0.09 26.64 10.06
N THR A 110 1.20 27.00 9.41
CA THR A 110 2.49 26.33 9.58
C THR A 110 3.47 27.28 10.27
N ILE A 111 4.05 26.85 11.38
CA ILE A 111 5.01 27.64 12.16
C ILE A 111 6.42 27.10 11.87
N PRO A 112 7.29 27.87 11.19
CA PRO A 112 8.67 27.44 10.98
C PRO A 112 9.46 27.53 12.30
N TYR A 113 10.04 26.42 12.74
CA TYR A 113 10.86 26.34 13.96
C TYR A 113 12.06 25.41 13.75
N GLY A 114 13.28 25.94 13.87
CA GLY A 114 14.50 25.13 13.82
C GLY A 114 14.73 24.35 12.52
N GLY A 115 14.23 24.84 11.38
CA GLY A 115 14.29 24.14 10.08
C GLY A 115 13.16 23.13 9.84
N TYR A 116 12.27 22.95 10.82
CA TYR A 116 11.07 22.12 10.71
C TYR A 116 9.81 23.00 10.66
N ASP A 117 8.81 22.53 9.94
CA ASP A 117 7.53 23.21 9.79
C ASP A 117 6.51 22.56 10.72
N ILE A 118 6.22 23.19 11.86
CA ILE A 118 5.25 22.70 12.84
C ILE A 118 3.83 22.98 12.33
N ASP A 119 3.00 21.94 12.23
CA ASP A 119 1.64 22.02 11.70
C ASP A 119 0.60 21.42 12.66
N PHE A 120 0.01 22.27 13.50
CA PHE A 120 -1.05 21.86 14.43
C PHE A 120 -2.37 21.56 13.71
N MET A 121 -2.62 22.14 12.54
CA MET A 121 -3.86 21.91 11.80
C MET A 121 -3.89 20.49 11.21
N ALA A 122 -2.76 20.03 10.69
CA ALA A 122 -2.57 18.65 10.25
C ALA A 122 -2.83 17.66 11.41
N GLY A 123 -2.27 17.93 12.58
CA GLY A 123 -2.52 17.12 13.78
C GLY A 123 -3.99 17.11 14.20
N GLY A 124 -4.65 18.28 14.17
CA GLY A 124 -6.08 18.41 14.43
C GLY A 124 -6.94 17.59 13.46
N LEU A 125 -6.57 17.56 12.17
CA LEU A 125 -7.25 16.75 11.17
C LEU A 125 -7.11 15.24 11.45
N VAL A 126 -5.92 14.78 11.83
CA VAL A 126 -5.69 13.36 12.22
C VAL A 126 -6.62 12.99 13.37
N VAL A 127 -6.66 13.80 14.43
CA VAL A 127 -7.53 13.54 15.60
C VAL A 127 -9.00 13.55 15.21
N ALA A 128 -9.44 14.53 14.42
CA ALA A 128 -10.83 14.63 13.96
C ALA A 128 -11.25 13.39 13.15
N CYS A 129 -10.42 12.98 12.18
CA CYS A 129 -10.71 11.82 11.33
C CYS A 129 -10.71 10.51 12.11
N CYS A 130 -9.72 10.29 12.98
CA CYS A 130 -9.65 9.09 13.82
C CYS A 130 -10.81 9.02 14.82
N THR A 131 -11.21 10.16 15.38
CA THR A 131 -12.38 10.25 16.27
C THR A 131 -13.66 9.89 15.52
N LEU A 132 -13.84 10.42 14.30
CA LEU A 132 -14.98 10.09 13.43
C LEU A 132 -15.02 8.57 13.14
N LEU A 133 -13.88 7.95 12.82
CA LEU A 133 -13.78 6.51 12.57
C LEU A 133 -14.10 5.65 13.78
N VAL A 134 -13.81 6.12 15.00
CA VAL A 134 -14.16 5.40 16.23
C VAL A 134 -15.67 5.36 16.45
N PHE A 135 -16.38 6.46 16.13
CA PHE A 135 -17.81 6.59 16.34
C PHE A 135 -18.69 6.14 15.16
N THR A 136 -18.18 6.12 13.93
CA THR A 136 -18.99 5.92 12.72
C THR A 136 -18.43 4.82 11.80
N THR A 137 -19.22 3.78 11.55
CA THR A 137 -18.96 2.74 10.53
C THR A 137 -20.10 2.52 9.55
N ALA A 138 -21.34 2.79 9.95
CA ALA A 138 -22.54 2.30 9.26
C ALA A 138 -22.96 3.07 7.98
N GLY A 139 -22.16 4.01 7.47
CA GLY A 139 -22.51 4.79 6.26
C GLY A 139 -21.34 5.14 5.34
N GLY A 140 -20.14 4.61 5.62
CA GLY A 140 -18.90 5.05 4.98
C GLY A 140 -18.85 4.80 3.46
N SER A 141 -19.46 3.71 2.97
CA SER A 141 -19.39 3.34 1.54
C SER A 141 -20.11 4.35 0.65
N TRP A 142 -21.33 4.77 1.00
CA TRP A 142 -22.08 5.78 0.23
C TRP A 142 -21.42 7.15 0.32
N PHE A 143 -20.98 7.56 1.52
CA PHE A 143 -20.24 8.81 1.71
C PHE A 143 -18.98 8.86 0.84
N ASN A 144 -18.20 7.77 0.82
CA ASN A 144 -17.00 7.68 0.00
C ASN A 144 -17.32 7.79 -1.51
N ILE A 145 -18.38 7.12 -1.97
CA ILE A 145 -18.83 7.22 -3.37
C ILE A 145 -19.20 8.67 -3.74
N CYS A 146 -19.99 9.36 -2.90
CA CYS A 146 -20.39 10.74 -3.15
C CYS A 146 -19.22 11.71 -3.19
N VAL A 147 -18.30 11.61 -2.22
CA VAL A 147 -17.13 12.51 -2.18
C VAL A 147 -16.18 12.22 -3.34
N THR A 148 -15.91 10.96 -3.66
CA THR A 148 -15.10 10.57 -4.82
C THR A 148 -15.71 11.07 -6.13
N GLY A 149 -17.03 10.93 -6.30
CA GLY A 149 -17.73 11.44 -7.48
C GLY A 149 -17.56 12.96 -7.62
N THR A 150 -17.70 13.68 -6.51
CA THR A 150 -17.49 15.14 -6.45
C THR A 150 -16.06 15.51 -6.82
N GLN A 151 -15.05 14.77 -6.33
CA GLN A 151 -13.64 15.01 -6.68
C GLN A 151 -13.38 14.82 -8.17
N ILE A 152 -13.92 13.75 -8.77
CA ILE A 152 -13.75 13.50 -10.21
C ILE A 152 -14.34 14.67 -11.02
N VAL A 153 -15.52 15.16 -10.65
CA VAL A 153 -16.14 16.33 -11.29
C VAL A 153 -15.25 17.58 -11.14
N LEU A 154 -14.72 17.84 -9.94
CA LEU A 154 -13.84 18.98 -9.70
C LEU A 154 -12.54 18.88 -10.51
N ILE A 155 -11.94 17.69 -10.60
CA ILE A 155 -10.76 17.46 -11.45
C ILE A 155 -11.07 17.73 -12.92
N LEU A 156 -12.23 17.29 -13.43
CA LEU A 156 -12.62 17.58 -14.81
C LEU A 156 -12.77 19.10 -15.05
N ILE A 157 -13.38 19.83 -14.12
CA ILE A 157 -13.49 21.30 -14.21
C ILE A 157 -12.11 21.95 -14.20
N ILE A 158 -11.20 21.49 -13.33
CA ILE A 158 -9.82 21.96 -13.25
C ILE A 158 -9.09 21.74 -14.57
N LEU A 159 -9.21 20.55 -15.17
CA LEU A 159 -8.57 20.25 -16.45
C LEU A 159 -9.11 21.15 -17.57
N ILE A 160 -10.43 21.31 -17.68
CA ILE A 160 -11.04 22.16 -18.72
C ILE A 160 -10.59 23.62 -18.55
N ALA A 161 -10.67 24.16 -17.33
CA ALA A 161 -10.28 25.53 -17.05
C ALA A 161 -8.77 25.74 -17.23
N GLY A 162 -7.93 24.78 -16.83
CA GLY A 162 -6.49 24.89 -16.94
C GLY A 162 -5.99 24.79 -18.38
N PHE A 163 -6.52 23.86 -19.18
CA PHE A 163 -6.17 23.78 -20.60
C PHE A 163 -6.64 24.99 -21.42
N SER A 164 -7.70 25.70 -20.99
CA SER A 164 -8.12 26.95 -21.63
C SER A 164 -7.07 28.07 -21.58
N LYS A 165 -6.10 27.95 -20.66
CA LYS A 165 -5.00 28.90 -20.48
C LYS A 165 -3.62 28.24 -20.61
N ALA A 166 -3.57 27.08 -21.27
CA ALA A 166 -2.32 26.39 -21.53
C ALA A 166 -1.47 27.14 -22.58
N SER A 167 -0.17 27.29 -22.28
CA SER A 167 0.82 27.81 -23.23
C SER A 167 1.91 26.76 -23.47
N THR A 168 2.12 26.40 -24.74
CA THR A 168 3.19 25.45 -25.11
C THR A 168 4.58 26.04 -24.92
N ALA A 169 4.72 27.36 -24.80
CA ALA A 169 5.99 28.02 -24.53
C ALA A 169 6.58 27.64 -23.16
N HIS A 170 5.73 27.29 -22.19
CA HIS A 170 6.19 26.89 -20.85
C HIS A 170 6.83 25.49 -20.82
N LEU A 171 6.68 24.71 -21.89
CA LEU A 171 7.30 23.38 -22.02
C LEU A 171 8.78 23.44 -22.40
N THR A 172 9.31 24.61 -22.78
CA THR A 172 10.71 24.77 -23.17
C THR A 172 11.50 25.46 -22.04
N PRO A 173 12.60 24.87 -21.53
CA PRO A 173 13.15 23.54 -21.84
C PRO A 173 12.33 22.40 -21.21
N PHE A 174 12.14 21.29 -21.94
CA PHE A 174 11.28 20.18 -21.49
C PHE A 174 11.92 19.34 -20.36
N MET A 175 13.23 19.12 -20.44
CA MET A 175 14.00 18.32 -19.47
C MET A 175 15.12 19.17 -18.82
N PRO A 176 14.79 20.17 -17.98
CA PRO A 176 15.80 21.04 -17.35
C PRO A 176 16.74 20.26 -16.42
N PHE A 177 16.25 19.20 -15.78
CA PHE A 177 17.02 18.34 -14.86
C PHE A 177 17.52 17.04 -15.51
N GLY A 178 17.37 16.92 -16.83
CA GLY A 178 17.75 15.73 -17.61
C GLY A 178 16.98 14.46 -17.21
N VAL A 179 17.46 13.32 -17.69
CA VAL A 179 16.82 12.01 -17.48
C VAL A 179 16.86 11.57 -16.01
N ASN A 180 17.89 11.95 -15.26
CA ASN A 180 17.98 11.63 -13.83
C ASN A 180 16.86 12.30 -13.02
N GLY A 181 16.51 13.55 -13.35
CA GLY A 181 15.40 14.27 -12.73
C GLY A 181 14.03 13.63 -12.97
N ILE A 182 13.82 13.05 -14.17
CA ILE A 182 12.58 12.30 -14.49
C ILE A 182 12.40 11.12 -13.54
N PHE A 183 13.46 10.34 -13.28
CA PHE A 183 13.37 9.17 -12.43
C PHE A 183 13.28 9.50 -10.94
N GLN A 184 13.99 10.55 -10.48
CA GLN A 184 13.79 11.06 -9.12
C GLN A 184 12.36 11.58 -8.92
N GLY A 185 11.84 12.33 -9.90
CA GLY A 185 10.45 12.75 -9.93
C GLY A 185 9.48 11.57 -9.94
N ALA A 186 9.78 10.49 -10.69
CA ALA A 186 8.93 9.30 -10.77
C ALA A 186 8.82 8.59 -9.41
N SER A 187 9.93 8.45 -8.69
CA SER A 187 9.94 7.87 -7.35
C SER A 187 9.21 8.73 -6.34
N PHE A 188 9.32 10.06 -6.44
CA PHE A 188 8.62 10.99 -5.57
C PHE A 188 7.10 11.02 -5.82
N VAL A 189 6.67 11.11 -7.09
CA VAL A 189 5.24 11.10 -7.45
C VAL A 189 4.60 9.71 -7.34
N PHE A 190 5.40 8.66 -7.12
CA PHE A 190 4.90 7.31 -6.83
C PHE A 190 3.97 7.32 -5.62
N PHE A 191 4.20 8.20 -4.65
CA PHE A 191 3.30 8.48 -3.54
C PHE A 191 1.85 8.72 -3.97
N SER A 192 1.62 9.34 -5.13
CA SER A 192 0.27 9.59 -5.65
C SER A 192 -0.48 8.33 -6.07
N PHE A 193 0.23 7.23 -6.35
CA PHE A 193 -0.35 5.96 -6.80
C PHE A 193 -0.65 4.99 -5.65
N ILE A 194 -0.30 5.35 -4.43
CA ILE A 194 -0.50 4.51 -3.25
C ILE A 194 -1.99 4.44 -2.90
N GLY A 195 -2.46 3.26 -2.50
CA GLY A 195 -3.84 3.03 -2.05
C GLY A 195 -4.67 2.07 -2.90
N PHE A 196 -4.20 1.65 -4.07
CA PHE A 196 -4.89 0.58 -4.82
C PHE A 196 -4.89 -0.75 -4.04
N ASP A 197 -3.85 -1.01 -3.25
CA ASP A 197 -3.71 -2.21 -2.42
C ASP A 197 -4.77 -2.27 -1.31
N CYS A 198 -5.34 -1.15 -0.87
CA CYS A 198 -6.42 -1.17 0.11
C CYS A 198 -7.73 -1.69 -0.48
N VAL A 199 -7.93 -1.60 -1.80
CA VAL A 199 -9.04 -2.30 -2.48
C VAL A 199 -8.95 -3.80 -2.19
N SER A 200 -7.73 -4.34 -2.08
CA SER A 200 -7.50 -5.74 -1.73
C SER A 200 -7.90 -6.08 -0.27
N THR A 201 -7.90 -5.11 0.63
CA THR A 201 -8.36 -5.30 2.03
C THR A 201 -9.88 -5.36 2.14
N LEU A 202 -10.60 -4.89 1.11
CA LEU A 202 -12.05 -4.92 1.01
C LEU A 202 -12.59 -6.16 0.30
N ALA A 203 -11.74 -7.15 0.00
CA ALA A 203 -12.11 -8.32 -0.77
C ALA A 203 -13.30 -9.11 -0.18
N GLU A 204 -13.45 -9.12 1.16
CA GLU A 204 -14.55 -9.77 1.87
C GLU A 204 -15.91 -9.07 1.64
N GLU A 205 -15.91 -7.79 1.26
CA GLU A 205 -17.13 -7.01 1.01
C GLU A 205 -17.61 -7.12 -0.45
N VAL A 206 -16.86 -7.83 -1.31
CA VAL A 206 -17.12 -7.95 -2.75
C VAL A 206 -17.91 -9.21 -3.07
N LYS A 207 -18.99 -9.06 -3.86
CA LYS A 207 -19.90 -10.17 -4.21
C LYS A 207 -19.23 -11.25 -5.07
N ASN A 208 -18.47 -10.85 -6.09
CA ASN A 208 -17.72 -11.79 -6.94
C ASN A 208 -16.22 -11.40 -6.98
N PRO A 209 -15.44 -11.75 -5.95
CA PRO A 209 -14.06 -11.32 -5.84
C PRO A 209 -13.17 -11.75 -7.01
N ALA A 210 -13.46 -12.90 -7.63
CA ALA A 210 -12.67 -13.45 -8.72
C ALA A 210 -12.64 -12.57 -9.99
N VAL A 211 -13.71 -11.79 -10.21
CA VAL A 211 -13.86 -10.93 -11.39
C VAL A 211 -13.82 -9.45 -11.01
N ASP A 212 -14.52 -9.07 -9.95
CA ASP A 212 -14.69 -7.68 -9.57
C ASP A 212 -13.40 -7.09 -8.97
N MET A 213 -12.58 -7.89 -8.26
CA MET A 213 -11.33 -7.40 -7.65
C MET A 213 -10.29 -7.03 -8.72
N PRO A 214 -9.98 -7.89 -9.71
CA PRO A 214 -9.06 -7.50 -10.77
C PRO A 214 -9.52 -6.30 -11.58
N VAL A 215 -10.80 -6.25 -11.97
CA VAL A 215 -11.37 -5.12 -12.71
C VAL A 215 -11.30 -3.84 -11.88
N GLY A 216 -11.59 -3.92 -10.58
CA GLY A 216 -11.52 -2.80 -9.65
C GLY A 216 -10.10 -2.24 -9.48
N ILE A 217 -9.12 -3.12 -9.22
CA ILE A 217 -7.71 -2.75 -8.97
C ILE A 217 -7.04 -2.21 -10.24
N VAL A 218 -7.14 -2.91 -11.36
CA VAL A 218 -6.51 -2.51 -12.62
C VAL A 218 -7.21 -1.29 -13.22
N GLY A 219 -8.55 -1.27 -13.15
CA GLY A 219 -9.36 -0.17 -13.65
C GLY A 219 -9.11 1.14 -12.91
N CYS A 220 -8.99 1.12 -11.57
CA CYS A 220 -8.72 2.34 -10.82
C CYS A 220 -7.33 2.91 -11.09
N ILE A 221 -6.28 2.08 -11.11
CA ILE A 221 -4.91 2.51 -11.44
C ILE A 221 -4.88 3.14 -12.83
N SER A 222 -5.41 2.43 -13.84
CA SER A 222 -5.32 2.88 -15.23
C SER A 222 -6.02 4.22 -15.43
N PHE A 223 -7.22 4.38 -14.84
CA PHE A 223 -7.96 5.63 -14.85
C PHE A 223 -7.16 6.76 -14.20
N VAL A 224 -6.61 6.52 -13.01
CA VAL A 224 -5.87 7.54 -12.25
C VAL A 224 -4.57 7.93 -12.95
N THR A 225 -3.84 6.98 -13.55
CA THR A 225 -2.64 7.29 -14.34
C THR A 225 -2.94 8.29 -15.46
N VAL A 226 -4.02 8.10 -16.21
CA VAL A 226 -4.43 9.04 -17.28
C VAL A 226 -4.75 10.41 -16.70
N VAL A 227 -5.57 10.45 -15.65
CA VAL A 227 -5.96 11.72 -14.99
C VAL A 227 -4.73 12.47 -14.46
N TYR A 228 -3.78 11.76 -13.85
CA TYR A 228 -2.56 12.35 -13.30
C TYR A 228 -1.63 12.89 -14.37
N CYS A 229 -1.47 12.17 -15.48
CA CYS A 229 -0.70 12.68 -16.61
C CYS A 229 -1.32 13.97 -17.19
N LEU A 230 -2.65 14.02 -17.30
CA LEU A 230 -3.36 15.22 -17.76
C LEU A 230 -3.22 16.39 -16.78
N MET A 231 -3.34 16.13 -15.48
CA MET A 231 -3.16 17.14 -14.42
C MET A 231 -1.72 17.68 -14.40
N ALA A 232 -0.73 16.80 -14.49
CA ALA A 232 0.68 17.16 -14.53
C ALA A 232 1.00 17.99 -15.79
N LEU A 233 0.44 17.63 -16.95
CA LEU A 233 0.59 18.40 -18.18
C LEU A 233 -0.08 19.78 -18.07
N CYS A 234 -1.28 19.82 -17.47
CA CYS A 234 -2.06 21.04 -17.29
C CYS A 234 -1.28 22.08 -16.47
N ILE A 235 -0.71 21.72 -15.33
CA ILE A 235 -0.01 22.69 -14.46
C ILE A 235 1.26 23.26 -15.11
N VAL A 236 2.06 22.42 -15.77
CA VAL A 236 3.31 22.88 -16.43
C VAL A 236 3.06 23.67 -17.71
N MET A 237 1.87 23.52 -18.32
CA MET A 237 1.45 24.39 -19.44
C MET A 237 0.85 25.71 -18.94
N MET A 238 0.21 25.73 -17.78
CA MET A 238 -0.37 26.94 -17.19
C MET A 238 0.70 27.92 -16.72
N VAL A 239 1.70 27.42 -15.98
CA VAL A 239 2.72 28.23 -15.30
C VAL A 239 4.11 27.66 -15.54
N PRO A 240 5.14 28.50 -15.80
CA PRO A 240 6.52 28.04 -15.88
C PRO A 240 6.96 27.29 -14.61
N TYR A 241 7.66 26.17 -14.78
CA TYR A 241 7.95 25.25 -13.66
C TYR A 241 8.64 25.89 -12.44
N HIS A 242 9.44 26.95 -12.62
CA HIS A 242 10.13 27.65 -11.54
C HIS A 242 9.20 28.48 -10.63
N MET A 243 8.03 28.89 -11.12
CA MET A 243 7.05 29.71 -10.39
C MET A 243 5.94 28.89 -9.70
N ILE A 244 5.96 27.56 -9.86
CA ILE A 244 4.99 26.66 -9.24
C ILE A 244 5.23 26.60 -7.73
N ASP A 245 4.21 26.89 -6.91
CA ASP A 245 4.30 26.68 -5.47
C ASP A 245 4.27 25.16 -5.17
N PRO A 246 5.26 24.60 -4.45
CA PRO A 246 5.33 23.17 -4.19
C PRO A 246 4.25 22.65 -3.22
N ARG A 247 3.61 23.53 -2.43
CA ARG A 247 2.63 23.14 -1.38
C ARG A 247 1.17 23.24 -1.83
N ALA A 248 0.85 24.23 -2.66
CA ALA A 248 -0.52 24.48 -3.16
C ALA A 248 -0.54 24.72 -4.67
N SER A 249 0.12 23.82 -5.41
CA SER A 249 0.51 23.97 -6.80
C SER A 249 -0.63 24.38 -7.75
N PHE A 250 -1.74 23.65 -7.74
CA PHE A 250 -2.89 23.95 -8.61
C PHE A 250 -3.62 25.22 -8.17
N ALA A 251 -3.77 25.46 -6.87
CA ALA A 251 -4.53 26.59 -6.34
C ALA A 251 -3.86 27.93 -6.70
N THR A 252 -2.53 28.00 -6.57
CA THR A 252 -1.74 29.18 -6.92
C THR A 252 -1.55 29.32 -8.44
N ALA A 253 -1.52 28.21 -9.19
CA ALA A 253 -1.42 28.29 -10.65
C ALA A 253 -2.62 29.03 -11.28
N PHE A 254 -3.84 28.82 -10.80
CA PHE A 254 -5.01 29.53 -11.33
C PHE A 254 -5.01 31.02 -11.03
N THR A 255 -4.47 31.46 -9.89
CA THR A 255 -4.36 32.90 -9.61
C THR A 255 -3.33 33.59 -10.47
N GLN A 256 -2.18 32.94 -10.69
CA GLN A 256 -1.12 33.48 -11.55
C GLN A 256 -1.57 33.66 -13.01
N VAL A 257 -2.50 32.81 -13.46
CA VAL A 257 -3.04 32.83 -14.83
C VAL A 257 -4.28 33.73 -14.98
N GLY A 258 -4.66 34.44 -13.92
CA GLY A 258 -5.76 35.41 -13.93
C GLY A 258 -7.16 34.81 -13.76
N LEU A 259 -7.27 33.59 -13.22
CA LEU A 259 -8.54 32.91 -12.90
C LEU A 259 -8.69 32.69 -11.38
N PRO A 260 -8.91 33.75 -10.57
CA PRO A 260 -8.91 33.63 -9.11
C PRO A 260 -10.04 32.74 -8.56
N TRP A 261 -11.16 32.59 -9.29
CA TRP A 261 -12.22 31.66 -8.92
C TRP A 261 -11.75 30.19 -8.94
N GLY A 262 -10.76 29.85 -9.78
CA GLY A 262 -10.18 28.52 -9.88
C GLY A 262 -9.47 28.09 -8.60
N GLN A 263 -8.87 29.04 -7.87
CA GLN A 263 -8.23 28.76 -6.57
C GLN A 263 -9.21 28.12 -5.59
N TYR A 264 -10.42 28.66 -5.48
CA TYR A 264 -11.43 28.18 -4.53
C TYR A 264 -11.97 26.81 -4.91
N LEU A 265 -12.15 26.53 -6.21
CA LEU A 265 -12.57 25.21 -6.67
C LEU A 265 -11.50 24.14 -6.43
N VAL A 266 -10.24 24.46 -6.73
CA VAL A 266 -9.11 23.57 -6.43
C VAL A 266 -9.00 23.38 -4.92
N GLY A 267 -9.07 24.45 -4.13
CA GLY A 267 -9.00 24.38 -2.67
C GLY A 267 -10.10 23.48 -2.09
N LEU A 268 -11.34 23.62 -2.56
CA LEU A 268 -12.46 22.78 -2.15
C LEU A 268 -12.22 21.31 -2.53
N GLY A 269 -11.82 21.06 -3.78
CA GLY A 269 -11.55 19.70 -4.27
C GLY A 269 -10.40 19.02 -3.54
N ALA A 270 -9.32 19.75 -3.28
CA ALA A 270 -8.18 19.25 -2.52
C ALA A 270 -8.54 18.99 -1.05
N VAL A 271 -9.25 19.90 -0.38
CA VAL A 271 -9.68 19.72 1.01
C VAL A 271 -10.58 18.49 1.16
N LEU A 272 -11.60 18.34 0.30
CA LEU A 272 -12.46 17.15 0.28
C LEU A 272 -11.66 15.88 -0.06
N GLY A 273 -10.76 15.98 -1.05
CA GLY A 273 -9.68 15.04 -1.38
C GLY A 273 -8.98 14.46 -0.16
N ILE A 274 -8.37 15.37 0.57
CA ILE A 274 -7.46 15.10 1.67
C ILE A 274 -8.22 14.51 2.86
N VAL A 275 -9.39 15.05 3.23
CA VAL A 275 -10.21 14.49 4.32
C VAL A 275 -10.58 13.04 4.04
N THR A 276 -11.05 12.73 2.83
CA THR A 276 -11.38 11.35 2.44
C THR A 276 -10.13 10.47 2.43
N GLY A 277 -9.01 10.96 1.91
CA GLY A 277 -7.73 10.23 1.93
C GLY A 277 -7.30 9.86 3.35
N VAL A 278 -7.35 10.81 4.30
CA VAL A 278 -7.02 10.56 5.71
C VAL A 278 -7.95 9.50 6.31
N LEU A 279 -9.27 9.65 6.15
CA LEU A 279 -10.25 8.69 6.67
C LEU A 279 -10.01 7.27 6.16
N VAL A 280 -9.78 7.13 4.86
CA VAL A 280 -9.60 5.82 4.23
C VAL A 280 -8.26 5.19 4.62
N THR A 281 -7.19 5.97 4.70
CA THR A 281 -5.88 5.49 5.18
C THR A 281 -5.95 5.00 6.62
N PHE A 282 -6.56 5.76 7.53
CA PHE A 282 -6.70 5.31 8.93
C PHE A 282 -7.66 4.13 9.09
N MET A 283 -8.68 4.01 8.24
CA MET A 283 -9.52 2.82 8.18
C MET A 283 -8.71 1.58 7.71
N GLY A 284 -7.89 1.72 6.68
CA GLY A 284 -7.04 0.66 6.15
C GLY A 284 -6.04 0.14 7.19
N VAL A 285 -5.30 1.04 7.84
CA VAL A 285 -4.31 0.65 8.86
C VAL A 285 -4.97 0.01 10.08
N ALA A 286 -6.14 0.50 10.51
CA ALA A 286 -6.85 -0.09 11.64
C ALA A 286 -7.26 -1.54 11.35
N ARG A 287 -7.67 -1.84 10.12
CA ARG A 287 -8.00 -3.21 9.68
C ARG A 287 -6.76 -4.10 9.60
N ILE A 288 -5.65 -3.60 9.06
CA ILE A 288 -4.38 -4.33 9.00
C ILE A 288 -3.88 -4.68 10.41
N ILE A 289 -3.87 -3.71 11.34
CA ILE A 289 -3.47 -3.92 12.73
C ILE A 289 -4.40 -4.95 13.39
N THR A 290 -5.71 -4.82 13.20
CA THR A 290 -6.70 -5.75 13.79
C THR A 290 -6.49 -7.18 13.27
N SER A 291 -6.30 -7.35 11.97
CA SER A 291 -6.05 -8.65 11.35
C SER A 291 -4.75 -9.29 11.86
N THR A 292 -3.70 -8.50 12.02
CA THR A 292 -2.39 -8.96 12.50
C THR A 292 -2.38 -9.24 14.01
N ALA A 293 -3.15 -8.48 14.78
CA ALA A 293 -3.29 -8.70 16.21
C ALA A 293 -4.12 -9.96 16.52
N ARG A 294 -5.04 -10.36 15.63
CA ARG A 294 -5.78 -11.63 15.75
C ARG A 294 -4.88 -12.86 15.60
N THR A 295 -3.78 -12.76 14.86
CA THR A 295 -2.76 -13.83 14.79
C THR A 295 -1.73 -13.74 15.95
N HIS A 296 -1.95 -12.86 16.94
CA HIS A 296 -1.07 -12.66 18.10
C HIS A 296 0.39 -12.26 17.79
N LEU A 297 0.68 -11.87 16.55
CA LEU A 297 1.97 -11.28 16.15
C LEU A 297 2.15 -9.86 16.70
N LEU A 298 1.04 -9.14 16.86
CA LEU A 298 0.95 -7.89 17.63
C LEU A 298 0.28 -8.14 18.99
N PHE A 299 0.25 -7.11 19.83
CA PHE A 299 -0.47 -7.18 21.10
C PHE A 299 -1.95 -7.51 20.89
N GLY A 300 -2.42 -8.59 21.51
CA GLY A 300 -3.78 -9.12 21.28
C GLY A 300 -4.92 -8.14 21.61
N PHE A 301 -4.70 -7.11 22.44
CA PHE A 301 -5.71 -6.10 22.72
C PHE A 301 -6.05 -5.23 21.50
N LEU A 302 -5.11 -5.05 20.56
CA LEU A 302 -5.33 -4.30 19.33
C LEU A 302 -6.33 -5.01 18.39
N GLY A 303 -6.47 -6.33 18.52
CA GLY A 303 -7.40 -7.13 17.74
C GLY A 303 -8.86 -7.07 18.21
N ARG A 304 -9.14 -6.39 19.34
CA ARG A 304 -10.49 -6.30 19.92
C ARG A 304 -11.35 -5.30 19.15
N ILE A 305 -12.56 -5.73 18.78
CA ILE A 305 -13.59 -4.89 18.17
C ILE A 305 -14.62 -4.50 19.22
N ASN A 306 -15.04 -3.23 19.21
CA ASN A 306 -16.09 -2.76 20.12
C ASN A 306 -17.46 -3.27 19.68
N SER A 307 -18.20 -3.89 20.61
CA SER A 307 -19.51 -4.51 20.34
C SER A 307 -20.60 -3.50 19.96
N ARG A 308 -20.53 -2.26 20.46
CA ARG A 308 -21.56 -1.23 20.19
C ARG A 308 -21.41 -0.54 18.84
N THR A 309 -20.17 -0.31 18.39
CA THR A 309 -19.88 0.46 17.17
C THR A 309 -19.38 -0.42 16.02
N GLY A 310 -19.01 -1.68 16.29
CA GLY A 310 -18.36 -2.55 15.30
C GLY A 310 -16.98 -2.04 14.85
N THR A 311 -16.38 -1.08 15.57
CA THR A 311 -15.11 -0.44 15.21
C THR A 311 -13.92 -1.01 16.00
N PRO A 312 -12.73 -1.12 15.37
CA PRO A 312 -11.49 -1.51 16.06
C PRO A 312 -10.85 -0.31 16.78
N VAL A 313 -11.48 0.15 17.86
CA VAL A 313 -11.11 1.38 18.59
C VAL A 313 -9.63 1.42 18.97
N TRP A 314 -9.09 0.33 19.53
CA TRP A 314 -7.69 0.26 19.97
C TRP A 314 -6.68 0.37 18.82
N SER A 315 -6.98 -0.26 17.68
CA SER A 315 -6.14 -0.16 16.48
C SER A 315 -6.14 1.26 15.91
N THR A 316 -7.31 1.91 15.86
CA THR A 316 -7.43 3.30 15.41
C THR A 316 -6.70 4.26 16.33
N LEU A 317 -6.84 4.10 17.66
CA LEU A 317 -6.13 4.92 18.63
C LEU A 317 -4.61 4.75 18.55
N PHE A 318 -4.11 3.52 18.37
CA PHE A 318 -2.69 3.27 18.17
C PHE A 318 -2.16 4.00 16.93
N ALA A 319 -2.85 3.86 15.79
CA ALA A 319 -2.46 4.53 14.56
C ALA A 319 -2.51 6.07 14.71
N MET A 320 -3.52 6.60 15.39
CA MET A 320 -3.66 8.03 15.67
C MET A 320 -2.49 8.56 16.50
N VAL A 321 -2.15 7.89 17.62
CA VAL A 321 -1.06 8.30 18.50
C VAL A 321 0.29 8.24 17.78
N ALA A 322 0.51 7.25 16.92
CA ALA A 322 1.72 7.14 16.12
C ALA A 322 1.81 8.22 15.02
N ALA A 323 0.69 8.54 14.36
CA ALA A 323 0.65 9.51 13.27
C ALA A 323 0.67 10.97 13.73
N LEU A 324 0.14 11.26 14.92
CA LEU A 324 0.02 12.63 15.44
C LEU A 324 1.35 13.40 15.49
N PRO A 325 2.45 12.88 16.11
CA PRO A 325 3.73 13.58 16.12
C PRO A 325 4.31 13.73 14.71
N LEU A 326 4.08 12.76 13.83
CA LEU A 326 4.56 12.80 12.45
C LEU A 326 3.84 13.90 11.66
N ALA A 327 2.52 14.01 11.79
CA ALA A 327 1.74 15.05 11.16
C ALA A 327 2.14 16.47 11.63
N VAL A 328 2.40 16.62 12.93
CA VAL A 328 2.74 17.92 13.52
C VAL A 328 4.18 18.35 13.22
N LEU A 329 5.16 17.45 13.35
CA LEU A 329 6.58 17.82 13.39
C LEU A 329 7.37 17.51 12.12
N SER A 330 6.94 16.55 11.30
CA SER A 330 7.75 16.04 10.18
C SER A 330 7.55 16.87 8.91
N SER A 331 8.55 16.98 8.04
CA SER A 331 8.38 17.61 6.72
C SER A 331 7.61 16.69 5.75
N LEU A 332 6.82 17.29 4.87
CA LEU A 332 6.00 16.55 3.91
C LEU A 332 6.85 15.73 2.93
N ASP A 333 7.97 16.29 2.46
CA ASP A 333 8.86 15.61 1.50
C ASP A 333 9.49 14.34 2.10
N VAL A 334 9.96 14.40 3.34
CA VAL A 334 10.55 13.25 4.04
C VAL A 334 9.50 12.15 4.23
N LEU A 335 8.25 12.52 4.57
CA LEU A 335 7.17 11.54 4.69
C LEU A 335 6.89 10.88 3.33
N ILE A 336 6.81 11.64 2.24
CA ILE A 336 6.58 11.12 0.88
C ILE A 336 7.68 10.14 0.47
N ASP A 337 8.95 10.48 0.71
CA ASP A 337 10.09 9.63 0.37
C ASP A 337 10.07 8.31 1.16
N MET A 338 9.80 8.38 2.47
CA MET A 338 9.73 7.19 3.33
C MET A 338 8.56 6.28 2.96
N VAL A 339 7.38 6.85 2.69
CA VAL A 339 6.21 6.10 2.26
C VAL A 339 6.52 5.38 0.95
N SER A 340 7.04 6.10 -0.05
CA SER A 340 7.35 5.52 -1.36
C SER A 340 8.40 4.39 -1.26
N ALA A 341 9.42 4.55 -0.41
CA ALA A 341 10.41 3.50 -0.15
C ALA A 341 9.76 2.21 0.39
N GLY A 342 8.86 2.34 1.37
CA GLY A 342 8.15 1.22 1.97
C GLY A 342 7.26 0.50 0.95
N THR A 343 6.44 1.25 0.21
CA THR A 343 5.49 0.69 -0.75
C THR A 343 6.21 -0.04 -1.89
N LEU A 344 7.26 0.57 -2.46
CA LEU A 344 8.03 -0.05 -3.55
C LEU A 344 8.64 -1.39 -3.12
N MET A 345 9.12 -1.46 -1.87
CA MET A 345 9.62 -2.70 -1.30
C MET A 345 8.52 -3.75 -1.16
N VAL A 346 7.37 -3.37 -0.59
CA VAL A 346 6.22 -4.30 -0.43
C VAL A 346 5.77 -4.83 -1.79
N PHE A 347 5.67 -3.99 -2.81
CA PHE A 347 5.29 -4.43 -4.16
C PHE A 347 6.33 -5.35 -4.79
N GLY A 348 7.62 -5.12 -4.54
CA GLY A 348 8.68 -6.06 -4.90
C GLY A 348 8.50 -7.44 -4.26
N VAL A 349 8.19 -7.49 -2.96
CA VAL A 349 7.95 -8.75 -2.25
C VAL A 349 6.70 -9.46 -2.77
N VAL A 350 5.62 -8.73 -3.10
CA VAL A 350 4.42 -9.34 -3.70
C VAL A 350 4.69 -9.92 -5.09
N ALA A 351 5.53 -9.27 -5.91
CA ALA A 351 5.95 -9.81 -7.20
C ALA A 351 6.73 -11.13 -7.02
N ILE A 352 7.63 -11.20 -6.04
CA ILE A 352 8.37 -12.42 -5.69
C ILE A 352 7.42 -13.51 -5.17
N ALA A 353 6.47 -13.15 -4.30
CA ALA A 353 5.47 -14.07 -3.78
C ALA A 353 4.62 -14.68 -4.90
N LEU A 354 4.25 -13.89 -5.91
CA LEU A 354 3.47 -14.36 -7.06
C LEU A 354 4.25 -15.40 -7.88
N ILE A 355 5.54 -15.14 -8.11
CA ILE A 355 6.44 -16.09 -8.79
C ILE A 355 6.47 -17.42 -8.03
N TRP A 356 6.71 -17.36 -6.72
CA TRP A 356 6.76 -18.55 -5.88
C TRP A 356 5.45 -19.35 -5.91
N LYS A 357 4.33 -18.66 -5.70
CA LYS A 357 2.99 -19.25 -5.66
C LYS A 357 2.63 -19.99 -6.95
N ARG A 358 3.12 -19.57 -8.12
CA ARG A 358 2.85 -20.25 -9.40
C ARG A 358 3.64 -21.53 -9.61
N VAL A 359 4.85 -21.59 -9.06
CA VAL A 359 5.81 -22.68 -9.30
C VAL A 359 5.85 -23.68 -8.14
N TYR A 360 5.46 -23.26 -6.94
CA TYR A 360 5.42 -24.12 -5.77
C TYR A 360 4.27 -25.13 -5.84
N ASN A 361 4.54 -26.37 -5.43
CA ASN A 361 3.56 -27.45 -5.35
C ASN A 361 3.71 -28.23 -4.03
N TRP A 362 2.73 -28.15 -3.14
CA TRP A 362 2.77 -28.83 -1.84
C TRP A 362 2.92 -30.36 -1.91
N GLU A 363 2.57 -31.00 -3.03
CA GLU A 363 2.63 -32.47 -3.15
C GLU A 363 4.03 -32.99 -3.50
N MET A 364 4.90 -32.11 -4.02
CA MET A 364 6.22 -32.50 -4.52
C MET A 364 7.30 -32.31 -3.45
N PRO A 365 8.30 -33.22 -3.37
CA PRO A 365 9.38 -33.08 -2.42
C PRO A 365 10.22 -31.83 -2.73
N PHE A 366 10.66 -31.12 -1.69
CA PHE A 366 11.38 -29.86 -1.81
C PHE A 366 12.61 -29.93 -2.73
N LYS A 367 13.27 -31.09 -2.84
CA LYS A 367 14.40 -31.32 -3.75
C LYS A 367 14.07 -31.00 -5.22
N THR A 368 12.84 -31.28 -5.66
CA THR A 368 12.37 -30.97 -7.03
C THR A 368 12.05 -29.48 -7.22
N GLN A 369 11.95 -28.73 -6.12
CA GLN A 369 11.61 -27.31 -6.08
C GLN A 369 12.81 -26.43 -5.69
N MET A 370 14.00 -27.04 -5.52
CA MET A 370 15.22 -26.31 -5.18
C MET A 370 15.62 -25.31 -6.27
N LEU A 371 15.44 -25.66 -7.55
CA LEU A 371 15.74 -24.77 -8.67
C LEU A 371 14.83 -23.52 -8.67
N PRO A 372 13.50 -23.62 -8.66
CA PRO A 372 12.66 -22.41 -8.63
C PRO A 372 12.86 -21.61 -7.35
N PHE A 373 13.13 -22.26 -6.21
CA PHE A 373 13.46 -21.57 -4.97
C PHE A 373 14.77 -20.77 -5.07
N SER A 374 15.82 -21.38 -5.63
CA SER A 374 17.11 -20.70 -5.80
C SER A 374 17.00 -19.54 -6.79
N LEU A 375 16.29 -19.71 -7.90
CA LEU A 375 16.02 -18.62 -8.86
C LEU A 375 15.25 -17.47 -8.21
N MET A 376 14.21 -17.77 -7.42
CA MET A 376 13.47 -16.77 -6.66
C MET A 376 14.38 -16.00 -5.70
N MET A 377 15.23 -16.71 -4.94
CA MET A 377 16.17 -16.08 -4.01
C MET A 377 17.21 -15.23 -4.72
N VAL A 378 17.74 -15.67 -5.86
CA VAL A 378 18.66 -14.87 -6.68
C VAL A 378 17.97 -13.59 -7.17
N MET A 379 16.73 -13.66 -7.65
CA MET A 379 15.98 -12.48 -8.07
C MET A 379 15.73 -11.51 -6.92
N ALA A 380 15.36 -12.01 -5.74
CA ALA A 380 15.16 -11.21 -4.54
C ALA A 380 16.45 -10.51 -4.10
N LEU A 381 17.55 -11.27 -3.98
CA LEU A 381 18.84 -10.76 -3.55
C LEU A 381 19.44 -9.77 -4.56
N ALA A 382 19.32 -10.03 -5.86
CA ALA A 382 19.78 -9.11 -6.90
C ALA A 382 19.02 -7.77 -6.84
N SER A 383 17.71 -7.81 -6.58
CA SER A 383 16.86 -6.63 -6.46
C SER A 383 17.18 -5.80 -5.22
N ILE A 384 17.36 -6.47 -4.07
CA ILE A 384 17.77 -5.83 -2.81
C ILE A 384 19.18 -5.24 -2.95
N ALA A 385 20.13 -6.03 -3.48
CA ALA A 385 21.51 -5.57 -3.69
C ALA A 385 21.54 -4.36 -4.61
N PHE A 386 20.76 -4.36 -5.69
CA PHE A 386 20.65 -3.22 -6.58
C PHE A 386 20.09 -1.98 -5.87
N ALA A 387 18.98 -2.14 -5.13
CA ALA A 387 18.37 -1.05 -4.36
C ALA A 387 19.34 -0.44 -3.32
N CYS A 388 20.14 -1.28 -2.64
CA CYS A 388 21.12 -0.83 -1.65
C CYS A 388 22.39 -0.22 -2.26
N VAL A 389 22.96 -0.85 -3.31
CA VAL A 389 24.24 -0.45 -3.90
C VAL A 389 24.08 0.76 -4.82
N CYS A 390 22.99 0.85 -5.59
CA CYS A 390 22.78 1.98 -6.50
C CYS A 390 22.33 3.27 -5.80
N GLY A 391 21.88 3.21 -4.54
CA GLY A 391 21.75 4.41 -3.71
C GLY A 391 23.10 5.11 -3.44
N LEU A 392 24.22 4.39 -3.62
CA LEU A 392 25.59 4.89 -3.43
C LEU A 392 26.31 5.20 -4.76
N LEU A 393 25.79 4.70 -5.89
CA LEU A 393 26.40 4.88 -7.22
C LEU A 393 25.73 6.03 -7.98
N THR A 394 26.51 7.05 -8.37
CA THR A 394 26.03 8.15 -9.20
C THR A 394 26.45 7.99 -10.67
N GLY A 395 25.64 8.50 -11.59
CA GLY A 395 25.95 8.51 -13.03
C GLY A 395 26.01 7.13 -13.68
N THR A 396 27.11 6.84 -14.38
CA THR A 396 27.31 5.61 -15.18
C THR A 396 27.22 4.34 -14.35
N GLY A 397 27.66 4.36 -13.08
CA GLY A 397 27.60 3.22 -12.18
C GLY A 397 26.17 2.72 -11.94
N ARG A 398 25.20 3.63 -11.86
CA ARG A 398 23.78 3.29 -11.68
C ARG A 398 23.18 2.59 -12.90
N ILE A 399 23.56 3.04 -14.10
CA ILE A 399 23.11 2.44 -15.36
C ILE A 399 23.70 1.04 -15.54
N VAL A 400 24.99 0.88 -15.22
CA VAL A 400 25.65 -0.44 -15.25
C VAL A 400 25.01 -1.38 -14.24
N GLY A 401 24.78 -0.92 -13.00
CA GLY A 401 24.07 -1.70 -11.99
C GLY A 401 22.69 -2.13 -12.46
N LEU A 402 21.95 -1.24 -13.13
CA LEU A 402 20.61 -1.55 -13.64
C LEU A 402 20.68 -2.61 -14.74
N ALA A 403 21.63 -2.49 -15.67
CA ALA A 403 21.84 -3.46 -16.74
C ALA A 403 22.23 -4.84 -16.19
N VAL A 404 23.08 -4.90 -15.16
CA VAL A 404 23.47 -6.15 -14.49
C VAL A 404 22.26 -6.79 -13.81
N THR A 405 21.50 -6.03 -13.02
CA THR A 405 20.31 -6.55 -12.33
C THR A 405 19.25 -7.00 -13.32
N ALA A 406 18.97 -6.21 -14.36
CA ALA A 406 18.06 -6.58 -15.43
C ALA A 406 18.52 -7.88 -16.14
N GLY A 407 19.83 -8.02 -16.41
CA GLY A 407 20.40 -9.24 -16.98
C GLY A 407 20.19 -10.46 -16.10
N ILE A 408 20.51 -10.36 -14.80
CA ILE A 408 20.29 -11.44 -13.83
C ILE A 408 18.81 -11.82 -13.77
N LEU A 409 17.92 -10.84 -13.63
CA LEU A 409 16.47 -11.05 -13.58
C LEU A 409 15.94 -11.70 -14.85
N LEU A 410 16.38 -11.26 -16.03
CA LEU A 410 15.99 -11.84 -17.31
C LEU A 410 16.49 -13.28 -17.46
N ILE A 411 17.74 -13.57 -17.09
CA ILE A 411 18.29 -14.93 -17.13
C ILE A 411 17.49 -15.84 -16.20
N CYS A 412 17.25 -15.43 -14.95
CA CYS A 412 16.42 -16.19 -14.02
C CYS A 412 15.00 -16.41 -14.55
N CYS A 413 14.41 -15.39 -15.16
CA CYS A 413 13.08 -15.45 -15.78
C CYS A 413 13.03 -16.46 -16.93
N ILE A 414 14.02 -16.44 -17.83
CA ILE A 414 14.12 -17.37 -18.96
C ILE A 414 14.32 -18.81 -18.46
N ILE A 415 15.24 -19.02 -17.52
CA ILE A 415 15.46 -20.36 -16.93
C ILE A 415 14.16 -20.87 -16.30
N MET A 416 13.45 -20.01 -15.55
CA MET A 416 12.18 -20.36 -14.94
C MET A 416 11.12 -20.71 -15.98
N HIS A 417 10.99 -19.92 -17.05
CA HIS A 417 10.03 -20.19 -18.13
C HIS A 417 10.30 -21.52 -18.84
N LEU A 418 11.57 -21.88 -19.04
CA LEU A 418 11.96 -23.10 -19.76
C LEU A 418 11.91 -24.37 -18.90
N THR A 419 12.18 -24.26 -17.59
CA THR A 419 12.40 -25.44 -16.73
C THR A 419 11.28 -25.69 -15.72
N CYS A 420 10.56 -24.64 -15.30
CA CYS A 420 9.64 -24.74 -14.19
C CYS A 420 8.19 -24.92 -14.67
N HIS A 421 7.57 -26.01 -14.25
CA HIS A 421 6.14 -26.25 -14.49
C HIS A 421 5.30 -25.33 -13.60
N GLN A 422 4.24 -24.76 -14.18
CA GLN A 422 3.26 -23.96 -13.44
C GLN A 422 2.14 -24.86 -12.92
N TYR A 423 1.99 -24.93 -11.60
CA TYR A 423 1.01 -25.82 -10.96
C TYR A 423 -0.31 -25.12 -10.65
N SER A 424 -0.28 -23.83 -10.30
CA SER A 424 -1.50 -23.08 -9.94
C SER A 424 -2.29 -22.60 -11.17
N ARG A 425 -3.60 -22.88 -11.17
CA ARG A 425 -4.60 -22.38 -12.15
C ARG A 425 -5.58 -21.44 -11.43
N PRO A 426 -5.22 -20.16 -11.24
CA PRO A 426 -6.10 -19.20 -10.57
C PRO A 426 -7.23 -18.76 -11.49
N SER A 427 -8.33 -18.30 -10.88
CA SER A 427 -9.51 -17.76 -11.58
C SER A 427 -9.19 -16.54 -12.43
N TYR A 428 -8.29 -15.69 -11.94
CA TYR A 428 -7.67 -14.59 -12.69
C TYR A 428 -6.17 -14.87 -12.83
N ARG A 429 -5.61 -14.73 -14.04
CA ARG A 429 -4.18 -14.86 -14.28
C ARG A 429 -3.59 -13.49 -14.61
N ALA A 430 -2.55 -13.09 -13.88
CA ALA A 430 -1.71 -11.97 -14.32
C ALA A 430 -1.17 -12.27 -15.74
N PRO A 431 -1.27 -11.31 -16.68
CA PRO A 431 -0.85 -11.53 -18.06
C PRO A 431 0.67 -11.70 -18.15
N PHE A 432 1.15 -12.40 -19.18
CA PHE A 432 2.58 -12.57 -19.49
C PHE A 432 3.46 -13.10 -18.34
N PHE A 433 2.93 -13.98 -17.48
CA PHE A 433 3.74 -14.68 -16.48
C PHE A 433 4.82 -15.57 -17.15
N PRO A 434 6.09 -15.60 -16.69
CA PRO A 434 6.66 -14.95 -15.50
C PRO A 434 7.30 -13.56 -15.75
N TYR A 435 7.19 -13.00 -16.95
CA TYR A 435 7.84 -11.74 -17.33
C TYR A 435 7.28 -10.54 -16.57
N LEU A 436 5.95 -10.47 -16.40
CA LEU A 436 5.29 -9.34 -15.75
C LEU A 436 5.79 -9.11 -14.30
N PRO A 437 5.79 -10.12 -13.40
CA PRO A 437 6.32 -9.93 -12.05
C PRO A 437 7.80 -9.54 -12.02
N VAL A 438 8.61 -10.04 -12.96
CA VAL A 438 10.03 -9.72 -13.05
C VAL A 438 10.27 -8.28 -13.49
N VAL A 439 9.51 -7.78 -14.47
CA VAL A 439 9.56 -6.37 -14.87
C VAL A 439 9.06 -5.46 -13.74
N SER A 440 8.01 -5.87 -13.03
CA SER A 440 7.53 -5.16 -11.84
C SER A 440 8.61 -5.07 -10.76
N LEU A 441 9.30 -6.17 -10.48
CA LEU A 441 10.39 -6.23 -9.51
C LEU A 441 11.56 -5.32 -9.92
N LEU A 442 11.93 -5.29 -11.21
CA LEU A 442 12.99 -4.43 -11.73
C LEU A 442 12.63 -2.95 -11.58
N LEU A 443 11.43 -2.55 -12.01
CA LEU A 443 10.99 -1.15 -11.94
C LEU A 443 10.84 -0.66 -10.49
N ASN A 444 10.28 -1.48 -9.60
CA ASN A 444 10.18 -1.14 -8.19
C ASN A 444 11.58 -0.96 -7.57
N SER A 445 12.53 -1.85 -7.88
CA SER A 445 13.93 -1.72 -7.42
C SER A 445 14.62 -0.47 -7.98
N PHE A 446 14.31 -0.12 -9.23
CA PHE A 446 14.85 1.07 -9.90
C PHE A 446 14.30 2.38 -9.34
N LEU A 447 12.99 2.48 -9.13
CA LEU A 447 12.39 3.63 -8.47
C LEU A 447 12.90 3.76 -7.04
N MET A 448 13.03 2.65 -6.32
CA MET A 448 13.60 2.66 -4.98
C MET A 448 15.02 3.25 -5.00
N SER A 449 15.87 2.84 -5.95
CA SER A 449 17.24 3.37 -6.16
C SER A 449 17.35 4.88 -6.44
N SER A 450 16.24 5.54 -6.78
CA SER A 450 16.22 6.99 -7.05
C SER A 450 15.77 7.81 -5.84
N LEU A 451 15.43 7.17 -4.71
CA LEU A 451 15.08 7.84 -3.46
C LEU A 451 16.33 8.32 -2.70
N PRO A 452 16.20 9.36 -1.84
CA PRO A 452 17.33 9.88 -1.07
C PRO A 452 17.84 8.87 -0.04
N ALA A 453 19.15 8.93 0.25
CA ALA A 453 19.83 8.03 1.20
C ALA A 453 19.20 8.03 2.61
N ASN A 454 18.58 9.14 3.02
CA ASN A 454 17.89 9.25 4.30
C ASN A 454 16.74 8.24 4.43
N ALA A 455 15.97 8.03 3.36
CA ALA A 455 14.86 7.08 3.36
C ALA A 455 15.34 5.65 3.60
N TYR A 456 16.49 5.28 3.02
CA TYR A 456 17.12 3.98 3.23
C TYR A 456 17.57 3.76 4.67
N MET A 457 18.24 4.76 5.25
CA MET A 457 18.73 4.65 6.63
C MET A 457 17.56 4.50 7.60
N GLN A 458 16.50 5.29 7.43
CA GLN A 458 15.31 5.22 8.28
C GLN A 458 14.59 3.87 8.13
N LEU A 459 14.45 3.37 6.90
CA LEU A 459 13.86 2.05 6.64
C LEU A 459 14.71 0.91 7.24
N ALA A 460 16.03 0.99 7.16
CA ALA A 460 16.94 0.02 7.77
C ALA A 460 16.85 0.02 9.31
N ILE A 461 16.80 1.21 9.93
CA ILE A 461 16.58 1.35 11.38
C ILE A 461 15.23 0.72 11.76
N PHE A 462 14.18 1.03 11.00
CA PHE A 462 12.86 0.46 11.22
C PHE A 462 12.89 -1.08 11.15
N PHE A 463 13.54 -1.66 10.13
CA PHE A 463 13.69 -3.12 10.04
C PHE A 463 14.45 -3.72 11.22
N GLY A 464 15.49 -3.06 11.71
CA GLY A 464 16.19 -3.47 12.92
C GLY A 464 15.24 -3.55 14.12
N VAL A 465 14.42 -2.50 14.32
CA VAL A 465 13.45 -2.43 15.43
C VAL A 465 12.37 -3.50 15.30
N VAL A 466 11.73 -3.66 14.13
CA VAL A 466 10.64 -4.65 13.98
C VAL A 466 11.13 -6.09 13.98
N THR A 467 12.37 -6.33 13.55
CA THR A 467 13.00 -7.65 13.65
C THR A 467 13.31 -7.98 15.11
N ALA A 468 13.82 -7.02 15.88
CA ALA A 468 14.00 -7.20 17.32
C ALA A 468 12.65 -7.50 18.01
N PHE A 469 11.61 -6.74 17.69
CA PHE A 469 10.26 -6.98 18.22
C PHE A 469 9.74 -8.39 17.86
N TYR A 470 9.99 -8.85 16.62
CA TYR A 470 9.61 -10.19 16.20
C TYR A 470 10.26 -11.30 17.03
N VAL A 471 11.59 -11.21 17.20
CA VAL A 471 12.39 -12.21 17.91
C VAL A 471 12.04 -12.24 19.40
N PHE A 472 11.88 -11.07 20.04
CA PHE A 472 11.64 -11.01 21.48
C PHE A 472 10.17 -11.20 21.86
N TYR A 473 9.22 -10.77 21.03
CA TYR A 473 7.80 -10.77 21.37
C TYR A 473 6.96 -11.64 20.43
N SER A 474 6.91 -11.31 19.12
CA SER A 474 5.89 -11.85 18.21
C SER A 474 5.93 -13.38 18.10
N ILE A 475 7.12 -13.96 17.91
CA ILE A 475 7.27 -15.41 17.74
C ILE A 475 6.88 -16.19 19.01
N HIS A 476 7.16 -15.62 20.18
CA HIS A 476 6.80 -16.22 21.48
C HIS A 476 5.30 -16.10 21.77
N SER A 477 4.71 -14.95 21.45
CA SER A 477 3.28 -14.69 21.60
C SER A 477 2.45 -15.61 20.70
N ALA A 478 2.79 -15.66 19.40
CA ALA A 478 2.10 -16.48 18.41
C ALA A 478 2.19 -17.99 18.73
N SER A 479 3.40 -18.49 19.03
CA SER A 479 3.58 -19.90 19.39
C SER A 479 2.85 -20.30 20.69
N THR A 480 2.71 -19.38 21.64
CA THR A 480 1.94 -19.62 22.87
C THR A 480 0.44 -19.68 22.58
N PHE A 481 -0.06 -18.85 21.68
CA PHE A 481 -1.45 -18.88 21.24
C PHE A 481 -1.79 -20.18 20.51
N ASP A 482 -0.96 -20.61 19.56
CA ASP A 482 -1.16 -21.87 18.83
C ASP A 482 -1.22 -23.08 19.75
N LYS A 483 -0.32 -23.14 20.75
CA LYS A 483 -0.31 -24.20 21.77
C LYS A 483 -1.59 -24.20 22.62
N LYS A 484 -2.12 -23.02 22.97
CA LYS A 484 -3.38 -22.89 23.72
C LYS A 484 -4.58 -23.30 22.87
N SER A 485 -4.63 -22.86 21.60
CA SER A 485 -5.68 -23.22 20.65
C SER A 485 -5.74 -24.74 20.41
N GLN A 486 -4.58 -25.37 20.18
CA GLN A 486 -4.49 -26.83 20.05
C GLN A 486 -4.93 -27.58 21.32
N ARG A 487 -4.51 -27.12 22.51
CA ARG A 487 -4.96 -27.71 23.78
C ARG A 487 -6.46 -27.54 24.00
N GLY A 488 -7.05 -26.42 23.59
CA GLY A 488 -8.49 -26.17 23.64
C GLY A 488 -9.28 -27.13 22.74
N MET A 489 -8.82 -27.34 21.49
CA MET A 489 -9.44 -28.31 20.58
C MET A 489 -9.34 -29.76 21.08
N ILE A 490 -8.19 -30.13 21.64
CA ILE A 490 -8.01 -31.47 22.24
C ILE A 490 -8.90 -31.64 23.49
N GLY A 491 -9.04 -30.59 24.29
CA GLY A 491 -9.93 -30.56 25.45
C GLY A 491 -11.41 -30.69 25.07
N SER A 492 -11.88 -29.96 24.06
CA SER A 492 -13.27 -30.05 23.58
C SER A 492 -13.57 -31.39 22.91
N GLN A 493 -12.62 -31.97 22.17
CA GLN A 493 -12.75 -33.34 21.65
C GLN A 493 -12.80 -34.39 22.76
N MET A 494 -12.03 -34.24 23.85
CA MET A 494 -12.08 -35.13 25.01
C MET A 494 -13.37 -34.98 25.83
N VAL A 495 -13.92 -33.77 25.96
CA VAL A 495 -15.22 -33.54 26.61
C VAL A 495 -16.35 -34.12 25.75
N GLY A 496 -16.31 -33.90 24.43
CA GLY A 496 -17.25 -34.49 23.47
C GLY A 496 -17.18 -36.03 23.45
N SER A 497 -15.99 -36.62 23.59
CA SER A 497 -15.85 -38.08 23.70
C SER A 497 -16.34 -38.62 25.04
N ARG A 498 -16.16 -37.88 26.15
CA ARG A 498 -16.67 -38.27 27.48
C ARG A 498 -18.21 -38.16 27.56
N MET A 499 -18.80 -37.09 27.04
CA MET A 499 -20.27 -36.97 26.90
C MET A 499 -20.82 -38.01 25.91
N GLY A 500 -20.11 -38.27 24.81
CA GLY A 500 -20.44 -39.32 23.85
C GLY A 500 -20.26 -40.74 24.40
N SER A 501 -19.47 -40.95 25.46
CA SER A 501 -19.36 -42.22 26.17
C SER A 501 -20.39 -42.39 27.29
N ALA A 502 -20.90 -41.29 27.86
CA ALA A 502 -21.99 -41.30 28.83
C ALA A 502 -23.38 -41.53 28.18
N MET A 503 -23.51 -41.29 26.87
CA MET A 503 -24.75 -41.47 26.09
C MET A 503 -24.81 -42.72 25.20
N ARG A 504 -23.90 -43.70 25.35
CA ARG A 504 -23.93 -44.95 24.55
C ARG A 504 -24.58 -46.11 25.30
N GLY A 505 -25.89 -46.25 25.12
CA GLY A 505 -26.55 -47.56 25.07
C GLY A 505 -26.16 -48.32 23.78
N PRO A 506 -26.43 -49.64 23.68
CA PRO A 506 -25.79 -50.48 22.68
C PRO A 506 -26.34 -50.24 21.27
N SER A 507 -25.46 -50.40 20.28
CA SER A 507 -25.71 -50.51 18.81
C SER A 507 -25.53 -49.23 18.00
N VAL A 508 -24.34 -49.03 17.43
CA VAL A 508 -24.01 -49.24 16.00
C VAL A 508 -22.54 -48.80 15.82
N LEU A 509 -21.68 -49.76 15.49
CA LEU A 509 -20.29 -49.52 15.11
C LEU A 509 -20.24 -48.82 13.75
N LEU A 510 -19.66 -47.62 13.69
CA LEU A 510 -19.06 -47.07 12.48
C LEU A 510 -17.57 -46.84 12.78
N ALA A 511 -16.74 -47.71 12.20
CA ALA A 511 -15.30 -47.67 12.31
C ALA A 511 -14.74 -46.43 11.59
N TYR A 512 -14.27 -45.44 12.34
CA TYR A 512 -13.44 -44.37 11.81
C TYR A 512 -11.98 -44.76 12.01
N LYS A 513 -11.32 -45.15 10.92
CA LYS A 513 -9.91 -45.53 10.88
C LYS A 513 -9.06 -44.24 10.90
N ALA A 514 -8.32 -44.02 11.98
CA ALA A 514 -7.40 -42.89 12.12
C ALA A 514 -6.23 -42.97 11.12
N PRO A 515 -5.76 -41.85 10.52
CA PRO A 515 -4.45 -41.80 9.88
C PRO A 515 -3.36 -41.50 10.92
N SER A 516 -2.29 -42.28 10.86
CA SER A 516 -1.07 -42.19 11.65
C SER A 516 -0.28 -40.90 11.39
N HIS A 517 0.21 -40.29 12.47
CA HIS A 517 1.13 -39.16 12.49
C HIS A 517 2.47 -39.46 11.81
N THR A 518 2.79 -38.74 10.73
CA THR A 518 4.13 -38.19 10.37
C THR A 518 4.01 -37.36 9.07
N ALA A 519 3.39 -36.18 9.14
CA ALA A 519 3.41 -35.15 8.08
C ALA A 519 3.15 -33.76 8.70
N PRO A 520 3.86 -32.69 8.29
CA PRO A 520 3.52 -31.35 8.73
C PRO A 520 2.26 -30.87 7.97
N MET A 521 1.18 -30.73 8.73
CA MET A 521 -0.08 -30.01 8.46
C MET A 521 -0.49 -29.77 6.98
N GLN A 522 -1.32 -30.68 6.46
CA GLN A 522 -2.37 -30.32 5.51
C GLN A 522 -3.64 -29.95 6.29
N GLY A 523 -4.11 -28.72 6.09
CA GLY A 523 -5.48 -28.32 6.39
C GLY A 523 -6.05 -27.63 5.16
N ARG A 524 -6.92 -28.34 4.42
CA ARG A 524 -7.84 -27.72 3.46
C ARG A 524 -8.59 -26.61 4.19
N TRP A 525 -8.28 -25.36 3.86
CA TRP A 525 -9.12 -24.23 4.22
C TRP A 525 -10.39 -24.29 3.36
N ASN A 526 -11.41 -24.99 3.84
CA ASN A 526 -12.77 -24.65 3.46
C ASN A 526 -13.07 -23.31 4.13
N GLY A 527 -13.47 -22.31 3.36
CA GLY A 527 -13.76 -20.94 3.79
C GLY A 527 -14.95 -20.83 4.76
N GLY A 528 -14.81 -21.40 5.96
CA GLY A 528 -15.70 -21.21 7.09
C GLY A 528 -15.07 -20.23 8.04
N VAL A 529 -15.68 -19.06 8.17
CA VAL A 529 -15.50 -18.15 9.31
C VAL A 529 -15.57 -18.99 10.59
N VAL A 530 -14.49 -19.01 11.37
CA VAL A 530 -14.57 -19.44 12.77
C VAL A 530 -15.35 -18.34 13.50
N LEU A 531 -16.68 -18.45 13.45
CA LEU A 531 -17.54 -17.77 14.40
C LEU A 531 -17.20 -18.36 15.77
N LEU A 532 -16.62 -17.52 16.63
CA LEU A 532 -16.54 -17.82 18.05
C LEU A 532 -17.98 -18.10 18.54
N PRO A 533 -18.20 -19.12 19.40
CA PRO A 533 -19.49 -19.24 20.06
C PRO A 533 -19.72 -17.98 20.89
N GLU A 534 -20.86 -17.33 20.69
CA GLU A 534 -21.38 -16.34 21.62
C GLU A 534 -21.46 -17.00 23.00
N ASP A 535 -20.78 -16.41 23.98
CA ASP A 535 -21.01 -16.71 25.38
C ASP A 535 -22.45 -16.27 25.71
N ASN A 536 -23.38 -17.22 25.60
CA ASN A 536 -24.68 -17.11 26.24
C ASN A 536 -24.45 -17.23 27.75
N GLU A 537 -24.37 -16.09 28.43
CA GLU A 537 -24.59 -16.02 29.87
C GLU A 537 -26.11 -16.13 30.13
N GLU A 538 -26.50 -17.17 30.88
CA GLU A 538 -27.76 -17.23 31.64
C GLU A 538 -27.72 -16.27 32.84
#